data_AF-A0A2D4YYR0-F1
#
_entry.id   AF-A0A2D4YYR0-F1
#
_cell.length_a   1.000
_cell.length_b   1.000
_cell.length_c   1.000
_cell.angle_alpha   90.00
_cell.angle_beta   90.00
_cell.angle_gamma   90.00
#
_symmetry.space_group_name_H-M   'P 1'
#
loop_
_entity.id
_entity.type
_entity.pdbx_description
1 polymer ?
#
loop_
_entity_poly.entity_id
_entity_poly.type
_entity_poly.pdbx_seq_one_letter_code
_entity_poly.pdbx_strand_id
1 'polypeptide(L)'
;MTTETLTALRLHDCRFERFGTAILPVDDMTPHSDRDAQLVFESVDLRYYVMRLRQKPAVLLNMTRHKRATQCLGSADAQPWWLAVAAPDLLPEQLDYSTVQLVEVHQGEAVQLHQGTWHAGPFFLSSTALFFNLELNDTNLTDHNSHRLSPPITLKLTQSL
;
A
#
# COMPACT_ATOMS: atom_id res chain seq x y z
N MET A 1 26.77 8.49 5.66
CA MET A 1 25.45 8.97 6.09
C MET A 1 24.66 7.74 6.49
N THR A 2 24.24 7.63 7.75
CA THR A 2 23.40 6.54 8.22
C THR A 2 22.06 6.60 7.50
N THR A 3 21.69 5.51 6.82
CA THR A 3 20.39 5.38 6.16
C THR A 3 19.38 4.99 7.24
N GLU A 4 18.38 5.83 7.47
CA GLU A 4 17.31 5.52 8.43
C GLU A 4 16.59 4.22 8.03
N THR A 5 16.12 3.46 9.03
CA THR A 5 15.49 2.15 8.82
C THR A 5 14.09 2.11 9.42
N LEU A 6 13.07 1.97 8.57
CA LEU A 6 11.69 1.80 9.01
C LEU A 6 11.46 0.37 9.50
N THR A 7 10.81 0.25 10.65
CA THR A 7 10.26 -1.02 11.14
C THR A 7 8.76 -1.01 10.88
N ALA A 8 8.22 -2.18 10.52
CA ALA A 8 6.81 -2.31 10.20
C ALA A 8 5.94 -2.32 11.46
N LEU A 9 4.72 -1.76 11.33
CA LEU A 9 3.60 -2.04 12.23
C LEU A 9 2.63 -2.98 11.50
N ARG A 10 2.00 -3.91 12.22
CA ARG A 10 0.94 -4.75 11.65
C ARG A 10 -0.24 -3.89 11.24
N LEU A 11 -0.94 -4.28 10.17
CA LEU A 11 -2.06 -3.52 9.62
C LEU A 11 -3.10 -3.15 10.69
N HIS A 12 -3.46 -4.10 11.56
CA HIS A 12 -4.43 -3.90 12.65
C HIS A 12 -3.88 -3.12 13.87
N ASP A 13 -2.56 -3.07 14.05
CA ASP A 13 -1.92 -2.33 15.16
C ASP A 13 -1.59 -0.88 14.79
N CYS A 14 -1.82 -0.50 13.53
CA CYS A 14 -1.51 0.83 13.04
C CYS A 14 -2.79 1.63 12.77
N ARG A 15 -2.68 2.96 12.87
CA ARG A 15 -3.76 3.89 12.54
C ARG A 15 -3.93 4.00 11.02
N PHE A 16 -4.31 2.89 10.37
CA PHE A 16 -4.34 2.78 8.91
C PHE A 16 -5.39 3.69 8.26
N GLU A 17 -6.41 4.12 9.02
CA GLU A 17 -7.44 5.08 8.59
C GLU A 17 -6.86 6.43 8.11
N ARG A 18 -5.59 6.72 8.44
CA ARG A 18 -4.85 7.88 7.91
C ARG A 18 -4.49 7.75 6.43
N PHE A 19 -4.44 6.52 5.91
CA PHE A 19 -3.92 6.18 4.59
C PHE A 19 -4.97 5.46 3.73
N GLY A 20 -5.94 4.81 4.37
CA GLY A 20 -6.83 3.90 3.69
C GLY A 20 -7.74 3.13 4.64
N THR A 21 -8.40 2.13 4.11
CA THR A 21 -9.18 1.16 4.88
C THR A 21 -8.44 -0.17 4.92
N ALA A 22 -8.26 -0.74 6.12
CA ALA A 22 -7.78 -2.11 6.28
C ALA A 22 -8.91 -3.08 5.90
N ILE A 23 -8.63 -4.03 5.01
CA ILE A 23 -9.57 -5.08 4.61
C ILE A 23 -9.19 -6.34 5.37
N LEU A 24 -10.00 -6.70 6.35
CA LEU A 24 -9.77 -7.82 7.26
C LEU A 24 -10.78 -8.94 7.03
N PRO A 25 -10.47 -10.20 7.37
CA PRO A 25 -11.44 -11.28 7.34
C PRO A 25 -12.67 -10.97 8.22
N VAL A 26 -13.86 -11.25 7.69
CA VAL A 26 -15.13 -11.19 8.40
C VAL A 26 -15.88 -12.51 8.23
N ASP A 27 -16.81 -12.80 9.13
CA ASP A 27 -17.66 -13.99 9.02
C ASP A 27 -18.61 -13.87 7.82
N ASP A 28 -19.00 -15.02 7.26
CA ASP A 28 -19.99 -15.05 6.19
C ASP A 28 -21.30 -14.38 6.64
N MET A 29 -21.97 -13.71 5.69
CA MET A 29 -23.20 -12.93 5.94
C MET A 29 -23.04 -11.72 6.88
N THR A 30 -21.81 -11.29 7.21
CA THR A 30 -21.58 -10.01 7.92
C THR A 30 -22.19 -8.85 7.12
N PRO A 31 -23.13 -8.07 7.69
CA PRO A 31 -23.72 -6.94 6.99
C PRO A 31 -22.70 -5.82 6.72
N HIS A 32 -22.98 -5.05 5.67
CA HIS A 32 -22.21 -3.84 5.37
C HIS A 32 -22.16 -2.87 6.56
N SER A 33 -21.00 -2.26 6.78
CA SER A 33 -20.77 -1.24 7.81
C SER A 33 -19.79 -0.16 7.35
N ASP A 34 -19.58 0.84 8.20
CA ASP A 34 -18.60 1.91 8.03
C ASP A 34 -17.14 1.45 8.11
N ARG A 35 -16.90 0.18 8.42
CA ARG A 35 -15.57 -0.45 8.41
C ARG A 35 -15.17 -0.99 7.04
N ASP A 36 -16.13 -1.15 6.13
CA ASP A 36 -15.85 -1.68 4.79
C ASP A 36 -15.16 -0.62 3.93
N ALA A 37 -14.25 -1.08 3.06
CA ALA A 37 -13.55 -0.21 2.14
C ALA A 37 -14.53 0.50 1.20
N GLN A 38 -14.61 1.83 1.30
CA GLN A 38 -15.35 2.65 0.35
C GLN A 38 -14.51 2.85 -0.92
N LEU A 39 -15.08 2.47 -2.07
CA LEU A 39 -14.40 2.61 -3.36
C LEU A 39 -14.83 3.91 -4.04
N VAL A 40 -13.86 4.74 -4.41
CA VAL A 40 -14.10 6.03 -5.06
C VAL A 40 -13.23 6.12 -6.31
N PHE A 41 -13.88 6.34 -7.46
CA PHE A 41 -13.25 6.42 -8.76
C PHE A 41 -13.86 7.57 -9.56
N GLU A 42 -13.03 8.35 -10.25
CA GLU A 42 -13.51 9.42 -11.15
C GLU A 42 -14.07 8.88 -12.49
N SER A 43 -13.93 7.58 -12.75
CA SER A 43 -14.48 6.88 -13.93
C SER A 43 -14.95 5.47 -13.56
N VAL A 44 -15.79 4.88 -14.40
CA VAL A 44 -16.31 3.50 -14.26
C VAL A 44 -15.43 2.46 -14.95
N ASP A 45 -14.43 2.88 -15.72
CA ASP A 45 -13.51 1.97 -16.41
C ASP A 45 -12.46 1.43 -15.43
N LEU A 46 -12.88 0.45 -14.64
CA LEU A 46 -12.04 -0.16 -13.62
C LEU A 46 -11.22 -1.32 -14.21
N ARG A 47 -10.08 -1.58 -13.58
CA ARG A 47 -9.24 -2.74 -13.86
C ARG A 47 -9.06 -3.53 -12.59
N TYR A 48 -9.55 -4.76 -12.60
CA TYR A 48 -9.31 -5.76 -11.58
C TYR A 48 -8.49 -6.90 -12.16
N TYR A 49 -7.30 -7.15 -11.64
CA TYR A 49 -6.37 -8.10 -12.24
C TYR A 49 -5.43 -8.70 -11.21
N VAL A 50 -4.86 -9.85 -11.57
CA VAL A 50 -3.76 -10.46 -10.82
C VAL A 50 -2.44 -10.07 -11.47
N MET A 51 -1.58 -9.42 -10.71
CA MET A 51 -0.22 -9.09 -11.12
C MET A 51 0.80 -10.06 -10.53
N ARG A 52 1.81 -10.41 -11.32
CA ARG A 52 2.99 -11.13 -10.84
C ARG A 52 4.13 -10.15 -10.68
N LEU A 53 4.65 -10.05 -9.47
CA LEU A 53 5.78 -9.18 -9.15
C LEU A 53 7.02 -10.00 -8.84
N ARG A 54 8.19 -9.42 -9.11
CA ARG A 54 9.48 -9.93 -8.66
C ARG A 54 9.93 -9.14 -7.45
N GLN A 55 10.63 -9.82 -6.55
CA GLN A 55 11.22 -9.21 -5.37
C GLN A 55 12.11 -8.03 -5.76
N LYS A 56 12.05 -6.96 -4.95
CA LYS A 56 12.88 -5.76 -5.07
C LYS A 56 13.63 -5.54 -3.75
N PRO A 57 14.82 -4.93 -3.76
CA PRO A 57 15.52 -4.57 -2.54
C PRO A 57 14.62 -3.84 -1.54
N ALA A 58 14.80 -4.13 -0.25
CA ALA A 58 14.05 -3.52 0.85
C ALA A 58 14.52 -2.08 1.13
N VAL A 59 14.44 -1.24 0.10
CA VAL A 59 14.87 0.16 0.11
C VAL A 59 13.79 0.98 -0.59
N LEU A 60 13.29 1.98 0.14
CA LEU A 60 12.32 2.93 -0.36
C LEU A 60 13.04 4.07 -1.09
N LEU A 61 12.93 4.05 -2.42
CA LEU A 61 13.55 5.05 -3.29
C LEU A 61 12.56 6.11 -3.76
N ASN A 62 11.31 5.72 -3.98
CA ASN A 62 10.26 6.59 -4.49
C ASN A 62 8.93 6.20 -3.85
N MET A 63 8.02 7.16 -3.77
CA MET A 63 6.62 6.94 -3.43
C MET A 63 5.74 7.51 -4.54
N THR A 64 4.62 6.85 -4.80
CA THR A 64 3.62 7.25 -5.80
C THR A 64 2.29 7.54 -5.10
N ARG A 65 1.45 8.39 -5.70
CA ARG A 65 0.03 8.49 -5.33
C ARG A 65 -0.87 8.57 -6.55
N HIS A 66 -2.10 8.09 -6.37
CA HIS A 66 -3.21 8.13 -7.31
C HIS A 66 -4.28 9.07 -6.77
N LYS A 67 -4.57 10.18 -7.45
CA LYS A 67 -5.50 11.20 -6.97
C LYS A 67 -6.94 10.97 -7.44
N ARG A 68 -7.12 10.22 -8.52
CA ARG A 68 -8.40 10.03 -9.22
C ARG A 68 -9.13 8.75 -8.79
N ALA A 69 -8.46 7.92 -8.00
CA ALA A 69 -8.97 6.62 -7.61
C ALA A 69 -8.45 6.17 -6.25
N THR A 70 -9.30 5.46 -5.52
CA THR A 70 -8.86 4.49 -4.52
C THR A 70 -8.19 3.30 -5.21
N GLN A 71 -7.27 2.63 -4.53
CA GLN A 71 -6.67 1.38 -5.02
C GLN A 71 -6.81 0.29 -3.98
N CYS A 72 -7.30 -0.89 -4.36
CA CYS A 72 -7.30 -2.05 -3.46
C CYS A 72 -6.21 -3.04 -3.85
N LEU A 73 -5.51 -3.55 -2.84
CA LEU A 73 -4.33 -4.40 -3.01
C LEU A 73 -4.30 -5.51 -1.96
N GLY A 74 -4.13 -6.76 -2.40
CA GLY A 74 -4.02 -7.91 -1.51
C GLY A 74 -3.24 -9.04 -2.18
N SER A 75 -2.56 -9.88 -1.39
CA SER A 75 -1.86 -11.05 -1.93
C SER A 75 -2.87 -12.07 -2.47
N ALA A 76 -2.65 -12.55 -3.68
CA ALA A 76 -3.45 -13.60 -4.32
C ALA A 76 -2.93 -15.01 -4.02
N ASP A 77 -1.72 -15.12 -3.46
CA ASP A 77 -1.07 -16.37 -3.05
C ASP A 77 -0.90 -16.48 -1.52
N ALA A 78 -1.67 -15.67 -0.77
CA ALA A 78 -1.70 -15.63 0.70
C ALA A 78 -0.33 -15.42 1.35
N GLN A 79 0.57 -14.70 0.68
CA GLN A 79 1.87 -14.32 1.24
C GLN A 79 1.75 -13.02 2.04
N PRO A 80 2.40 -12.91 3.21
CA PRO A 80 2.55 -11.63 3.88
C PRO A 80 3.45 -10.70 3.08
N TRP A 81 3.17 -9.40 3.19
CA TRP A 81 3.83 -8.37 2.40
C TRP A 81 3.87 -7.05 3.17
N TRP A 82 4.65 -6.10 2.66
CA TRP A 82 4.81 -4.79 3.28
C TRP A 82 4.51 -3.66 2.31
N LEU A 83 3.99 -2.57 2.86
CA LEU A 83 3.66 -1.35 2.14
C LEU A 83 4.19 -0.15 2.91
N ALA A 84 4.99 0.69 2.25
CA ALA A 84 5.30 2.01 2.80
C ALA A 84 4.16 2.95 2.43
N VAL A 85 3.62 3.70 3.39
CA VAL A 85 2.50 4.63 3.21
C VAL A 85 2.77 5.97 3.88
N ALA A 86 2.20 7.06 3.33
CA ALA A 86 2.18 8.38 3.95
C ALA A 86 0.87 9.12 3.60
N ALA A 87 0.50 10.10 4.43
CA ALA A 87 -0.81 10.74 4.36
C ALA A 87 -1.03 11.50 3.04
N PRO A 88 -2.28 11.53 2.51
CA PRO A 88 -2.57 12.07 1.17
C PRO A 88 -2.33 13.58 1.02
N ASP A 89 -2.44 14.32 2.12
CA ASP A 89 -2.27 15.77 2.20
C ASP A 89 -0.80 16.22 2.22
N LEU A 90 0.14 15.29 2.41
CA LEU A 90 1.56 15.61 2.36
C LEU A 90 2.00 16.08 0.96
N LEU A 91 2.74 17.18 0.96
CA LEU A 91 3.50 17.64 -0.18
C LEU A 91 4.72 16.71 -0.41
N PRO A 92 5.19 16.57 -1.66
CA PRO A 92 6.31 15.68 -1.97
C PRO A 92 7.55 15.90 -1.09
N GLU A 93 7.92 17.15 -0.83
CA GLU A 93 9.07 17.56 -0.01
C GLU A 93 8.93 17.23 1.48
N GLN A 94 7.73 16.86 1.94
CA GLN A 94 7.48 16.44 3.32
C GLN A 94 7.64 14.92 3.51
N LEU A 95 7.88 14.17 2.43
CA LEU A 95 8.09 12.74 2.50
C LEU A 95 9.50 12.43 3.00
N ASP A 96 9.59 11.90 4.21
CA ASP A 96 10.84 11.49 4.84
C ASP A 96 10.61 10.34 5.82
N TYR A 97 11.66 9.96 6.55
CA TYR A 97 11.61 8.88 7.52
C TYR A 97 10.57 9.08 8.64
N SER A 98 10.27 10.33 9.01
CA SER A 98 9.32 10.66 10.08
C SER A 98 7.86 10.66 9.63
N THR A 99 7.60 10.86 8.34
CA THR A 99 6.25 10.93 7.78
C THR A 99 5.80 9.64 7.10
N VAL A 100 6.74 8.78 6.71
CA VAL A 100 6.46 7.48 6.11
C VAL A 100 6.32 6.39 7.17
N GLN A 101 5.26 5.58 7.06
CA GLN A 101 5.05 4.40 7.88
C GLN A 101 5.21 3.14 7.03
N LEU A 102 5.94 2.14 7.55
CA LEU A 102 5.95 0.80 6.96
C LEU A 102 4.85 -0.04 7.62
N VAL A 103 4.02 -0.67 6.81
CA VAL A 103 2.91 -1.52 7.25
C VAL A 103 3.17 -2.95 6.81
N GLU A 104 3.03 -3.89 7.73
CA GLU A 104 3.00 -5.33 7.47
C GLU A 104 1.53 -5.77 7.29
N VAL A 105 1.24 -6.41 6.15
CA VAL A 105 -0.07 -6.94 5.81
C VAL A 105 0.03 -8.46 5.78
N HIS A 106 -0.75 -9.13 6.63
CA HIS A 106 -0.70 -10.58 6.78
C HIS A 106 -1.49 -11.32 5.70
N GLN A 107 -1.36 -12.65 5.69
CA GLN A 107 -2.17 -13.51 4.85
C GLN A 107 -3.67 -13.30 5.09
N GLY A 108 -4.46 -13.25 4.02
CA GLY A 108 -5.91 -13.03 4.10
C GLY A 108 -6.32 -11.57 4.38
N GLU A 109 -5.35 -10.68 4.62
CA GLU A 109 -5.58 -9.24 4.73
C GLU A 109 -5.31 -8.54 3.39
N ALA A 110 -5.94 -7.38 3.21
CA ALA A 110 -5.72 -6.49 2.08
C ALA A 110 -5.85 -5.04 2.55
N VAL A 111 -5.56 -4.11 1.65
CA VAL A 111 -5.72 -2.68 1.90
C VAL A 111 -6.53 -2.04 0.78
N GLN A 112 -7.27 -1.01 1.12
CA GLN A 112 -7.75 -0.01 0.18
C GLN A 112 -7.06 1.30 0.51
N LEU A 113 -6.34 1.91 -0.44
CA LEU A 113 -5.68 3.20 -0.27
C LEU A 113 -6.62 4.33 -0.67
N HIS A 114 -6.72 5.36 0.19
CA HIS A 114 -7.46 6.59 -0.14
C HIS A 114 -6.88 7.26 -1.39
N GLN A 115 -7.72 8.05 -2.06
CA GLN A 115 -7.24 8.99 -3.08
C GLN A 115 -6.15 9.87 -2.51
N GLY A 116 -5.03 9.94 -3.21
CA GLY A 116 -3.88 10.76 -2.89
C GLY A 116 -2.89 10.12 -1.90
N THR A 117 -3.20 8.97 -1.30
CA THR A 117 -2.27 8.31 -0.35
C THR A 117 -0.96 7.99 -1.05
N TRP A 118 0.13 8.50 -0.49
CA TRP A 118 1.46 8.16 -0.93
C TRP A 118 1.77 6.73 -0.52
N HIS A 119 2.25 5.93 -1.46
CA HIS A 119 2.55 4.53 -1.20
C HIS A 119 3.72 4.02 -2.04
N ALA A 120 4.33 2.94 -1.57
CA ALA A 120 5.30 2.15 -2.31
C ALA A 120 5.30 0.70 -1.84
N GLY A 121 5.42 -0.20 -2.79
CA GLY A 121 5.31 -1.64 -2.60
C GLY A 121 4.50 -2.26 -3.73
N PRO A 122 4.00 -3.49 -3.57
CA PRO A 122 4.27 -4.40 -2.46
C PRO A 122 5.76 -4.76 -2.32
N PHE A 123 6.25 -4.86 -1.09
CA PHE A 123 7.51 -5.52 -0.75
C PHE A 123 7.21 -6.89 -0.16
N PHE A 124 8.03 -7.89 -0.46
CA PHE A 124 7.84 -9.27 0.01
C PHE A 124 9.18 -10.03 -0.02
N LEU A 125 9.26 -11.15 0.70
CA LEU A 125 10.51 -11.92 0.88
C LEU A 125 10.73 -12.99 -0.19
N SER A 126 9.66 -13.56 -0.75
CA SER A 126 9.75 -14.55 -1.82
C SER A 126 10.30 -13.95 -3.12
N SER A 127 10.86 -14.79 -4.00
CA SER A 127 11.40 -14.31 -5.29
C SER A 127 10.33 -13.71 -6.22
N THR A 128 9.10 -14.22 -6.12
CA THR A 128 7.92 -13.72 -6.83
C THR A 128 6.67 -13.88 -5.97
N ALA A 129 5.72 -12.98 -6.14
CA ALA A 129 4.42 -13.04 -5.49
C ALA A 129 3.30 -12.59 -6.45
N LEU A 130 2.08 -13.05 -6.18
CA LEU A 130 0.86 -12.66 -6.89
C LEU A 130 0.02 -11.70 -6.05
N PHE A 131 -0.54 -10.68 -6.70
CA PHE A 131 -1.40 -9.70 -6.04
C PHE A 131 -2.66 -9.43 -6.83
N PHE A 132 -3.80 -9.40 -6.16
CA PHE A 132 -5.01 -8.75 -6.65
C PHE A 132 -4.82 -7.24 -6.58
N ASN A 133 -5.12 -6.55 -7.67
CA ASN A 133 -5.11 -5.10 -7.74
C ASN A 133 -6.41 -4.60 -8.39
N LEU A 134 -7.09 -3.66 -7.74
CA LEU A 134 -8.27 -2.95 -8.25
C LEU A 134 -7.97 -1.45 -8.30
N GLU A 135 -8.01 -0.88 -9.50
CA GLU A 135 -7.71 0.53 -9.79
C GLU A 135 -8.45 1.01 -11.06
N LEU A 136 -8.20 2.25 -11.52
CA LEU A 136 -8.64 2.67 -12.86
C LEU A 136 -7.81 1.97 -13.93
N ASN A 137 -8.41 1.70 -15.09
CA ASN A 137 -7.71 1.04 -16.20
C ASN A 137 -6.49 1.81 -16.72
N ASP A 138 -6.45 3.13 -16.53
CA ASP A 138 -5.42 4.04 -17.01
C ASP A 138 -4.58 4.65 -15.88
N THR A 139 -4.71 4.16 -14.63
CA THR A 139 -3.99 4.68 -13.45
C THR A 139 -2.48 4.87 -13.69
N ASN A 140 -1.85 3.90 -14.36
CA ASN A 140 -0.42 3.90 -14.64
C ASN A 140 0.00 4.89 -15.77
N LEU A 141 -0.96 5.45 -16.51
CA LEU A 141 -0.74 6.36 -17.63
C LEU A 141 -1.06 7.81 -17.25
N THR A 142 -2.15 8.02 -16.51
CA THR A 142 -2.72 9.37 -16.30
C THR A 142 -2.76 9.80 -14.83
N ASP A 143 -2.57 8.88 -13.87
CA ASP A 143 -2.70 9.15 -12.43
C ASP A 143 -1.51 8.65 -11.59
N HIS A 144 -0.32 8.58 -12.17
CA HIS A 144 0.89 8.08 -11.50
C HIS A 144 1.81 9.23 -11.10
N ASN A 145 1.54 9.84 -9.94
CA ASN A 145 2.33 10.96 -9.41
C ASN A 145 3.45 10.43 -8.49
N SER A 146 4.70 10.43 -8.95
CA SER A 146 5.84 9.89 -8.18
C SER A 146 6.79 10.95 -7.66
N HIS A 147 7.33 10.72 -6.46
CA HIS A 147 8.38 11.52 -5.85
C HIS A 147 9.53 10.63 -5.39
N ARG A 148 10.77 11.08 -5.65
CA ARG A 148 12.00 10.39 -5.24
C ARG A 148 12.45 10.87 -3.88
N LEU A 149 12.70 9.94 -2.97
CA LEU A 149 13.25 10.24 -1.65
C LEU A 149 14.76 10.48 -1.73
N SER A 150 15.23 11.44 -0.96
CA SER A 150 16.66 11.74 -0.80
C SER A 150 16.93 12.23 0.63
N PRO A 151 17.56 11.42 1.49
CA PRO A 151 18.13 10.09 1.22
C PRO A 151 17.05 9.00 1.04
N PRO A 152 17.40 7.86 0.39
CA PRO A 152 16.59 6.64 0.46
C PRO A 152 16.39 6.17 1.91
N ILE A 153 15.32 5.40 2.15
CA ILE A 153 15.01 4.82 3.47
C ILE A 153 15.13 3.30 3.39
N THR A 154 15.80 2.68 4.35
CA THR A 154 15.89 1.21 4.44
C THR A 154 14.61 0.66 5.08
N LEU A 155 14.13 -0.49 4.62
CA LEU A 155 12.94 -1.16 5.15
C LEU A 155 13.34 -2.44 5.86
N LYS A 156 12.95 -2.59 7.13
CA LYS A 156 13.10 -3.84 7.87
C LYS A 156 11.88 -4.74 7.61
N LEU A 157 12.04 -5.66 6.68
CA LEU A 157 11.03 -6.67 6.33
C LEU A 157 11.20 -7.90 7.24
N THR A 158 10.68 -7.82 8.46
CA THR A 158 10.62 -8.95 9.39
C THR A 158 9.18 -9.29 9.65
N GLN A 159 8.86 -10.58 9.62
CA GLN A 159 7.54 -11.04 10.06
C GLN A 159 7.42 -10.86 11.56
N SER A 160 6.36 -10.19 12.01
CA SER A 160 6.04 -10.10 13.43
C SER A 160 5.50 -11.45 13.91
N LEU A 161 6.01 -11.97 15.04
CA LEU A 161 5.52 -13.20 15.67
C LEU A 161 4.12 -13.01 16.28
#